data_AF-F5LQM6-F1
#
_entry.id   AF-F5LQM6-F1
#
_cell.length_a   1.000
_cell.length_b   1.000
_cell.length_c   1.000
_cell.angle_alpha   90.00
_cell.angle_beta   90.00
_cell.angle_gamma   90.00
#
_symmetry.space_group_name_H-M   'P 1'
#
loop_
_entity.id
_entity.type
_entity.pdbx_description
1 polymer ?
#
loop_
_entity_poly.entity_id
_entity_poly.type
_entity_poly.pdbx_seq_one_letter_code
_entity_poly.pdbx_strand_id
1 'polypeptide(L)' 'MDITPQEEIMIKALREAALPPLFMLIRIRNEISNDTVNVEESRRDVVVKTMEKYISPLWKDYHEGKNSQAKEE' A
#
# COMPACT_ATOMS: atom_id res chain seq x y z
N MET A 1 -23.82 -10.03 -9.48
CA MET A 1 -22.94 -9.64 -10.59
C MET A 1 -22.18 -10.89 -10.97
N ASP A 2 -22.38 -11.37 -12.20
CA ASP A 2 -21.69 -12.55 -12.70
C ASP A 2 -20.28 -12.12 -13.13
N ILE A 3 -19.30 -12.48 -12.31
CA ILE A 3 -17.88 -12.18 -12.55
C ILE A 3 -17.42 -13.13 -13.67
N THR A 4 -16.81 -12.57 -14.71
CA THR A 4 -16.28 -13.37 -15.82
C THR A 4 -15.04 -14.15 -15.38
N PRO A 5 -14.72 -15.29 -16.03
CA PRO A 5 -13.52 -16.05 -15.73
C PRO A 5 -12.22 -15.24 -15.83
N GLN A 6 -12.16 -14.24 -16.73
CA GLN A 6 -11.00 -13.34 -16.82
C GLN A 6 -10.88 -12.43 -15.59
N GLU A 7 -11.99 -11.85 -15.11
CA GLU A 7 -12.00 -11.02 -13.91
C GLU A 7 -11.62 -11.83 -12.67
N GLU A 8 -12.04 -13.09 -12.61
CA GLU A 8 -11.69 -13.99 -11.51
C GLU A 8 -10.19 -14.31 -11.47
N ILE A 9 -9.56 -14.52 -12.63
CA ILE A 9 -8.10 -14.68 -12.76
C ILE A 9 -7.37 -13.39 -12.35
N MET A 10 -7.89 -12.22 -12.73
CA MET A 10 -7.31 -10.93 -12.34
C MET A 10 -7.41 -10.68 -10.83
N ILE A 11 -8.58 -10.93 -10.23
CA ILE A 11 -8.82 -10.81 -8.79
C ILE A 11 -7.92 -11.78 -8.04
N LYS A 12 -7.79 -13.01 -8.54
CA LYS A 12 -6.90 -14.03 -7.98
C LYS A 12 -5.44 -13.60 -8.09
N ALA A 13 -4.98 -13.11 -9.23
CA ALA A 13 -3.63 -12.57 -9.39
C ALA A 13 -3.37 -11.36 -8.49
N LEU A 14 -4.35 -10.48 -8.25
CA LEU A 14 -4.22 -9.34 -7.34
C LEU A 14 -4.20 -9.76 -5.87
N ARG A 15 -4.96 -10.79 -5.49
CA ARG A 15 -4.97 -11.38 -4.15
C ARG A 15 -3.71 -12.21 -3.88
N GLU A 16 -3.26 -12.98 -4.87
CA GLU A 16 -2.05 -13.81 -4.83
C GLU A 16 -0.77 -12.97 -4.95
N ALA A 17 -0.82 -11.85 -5.67
CA ALA A 17 0.26 -10.86 -5.69
C ALA A 17 0.51 -10.22 -4.33
N ALA A 18 -0.37 -10.49 -3.34
CA ALA A 18 -0.21 -10.14 -1.93
C ALA A 18 0.55 -8.83 -1.81
N LEU A 19 -0.07 -7.73 -2.22
CA LEU A 19 0.35 -6.44 -1.72
C LEU A 19 -0.35 -6.31 -0.37
N PRO A 20 0.32 -6.60 0.77
CA PRO A 20 -0.26 -6.36 2.08
C PRO A 20 -0.91 -4.98 2.11
N PRO A 21 -1.95 -4.78 2.93
CA PRO A 21 -2.61 -3.48 3.09
C PRO A 21 -1.62 -2.30 3.19
N LEU A 22 -0.44 -2.52 3.80
CA LEU A 22 0.68 -1.58 3.84
C LEU A 22 1.26 -1.19 2.46
N PHE A 23 1.49 -2.14 1.56
CA PHE A 23 1.96 -1.84 0.20
C PHE A 23 0.93 -1.05 -0.60
N MET A 24 -0.37 -1.34 -0.42
CA MET A 24 -1.44 -0.54 -1.00
C MET A 24 -1.44 0.89 -0.45
N LEU A 25 -1.26 1.07 0.86
CA LEU A 25 -1.14 2.39 1.48
C LEU A 25 0.06 3.18 0.95
N ILE A 26 1.21 2.53 0.77
CA ILE A 26 2.41 3.13 0.17
C ILE A 26 2.16 3.54 -1.28
N ARG A 27 1.50 2.68 -2.06
CA ARG A 27 1.14 2.97 -3.45
C ARG A 27 0.23 4.20 -3.55
N ILE A 28 -0.85 4.25 -2.76
CA ILE A 28 -1.78 5.39 -2.74
C ILE A 28 -1.04 6.67 -2.33
N ARG A 29 -0.15 6.59 -1.33
CA ARG A 29 0.69 7.74 -0.94
C ARG A 29 1.52 8.25 -2.12
N ASN A 30 2.11 7.35 -2.90
CA ASN A 30 2.96 7.72 -4.04
C ASN A 30 2.13 8.31 -5.19
N GLU A 31 0.95 7.75 -5.46
CA GLU A 31 0.01 8.28 -6.46
C GLU A 31 -0.40 9.71 -6.10
N ILE A 32 -0.78 9.98 -4.85
CA ILE A 32 -1.12 11.32 -4.37
C ILE A 32 0.09 12.26 -4.45
N SER A 33 1.28 11.81 -4.07
CA SER A 33 2.52 12.60 -4.13
C SER A 33 2.88 13.03 -5.55
N ASN A 34 2.48 12.25 -6.56
CA ASN A 34 2.78 12.51 -7.97
C ASN A 34 1.62 13.25 -8.69
N ASP A 35 0.47 13.42 -8.03
CA ASP A 35 -0.65 14.17 -8.60
C ASP A 35 -0.37 15.69 -8.50
N THR A 36 0.27 16.19 -9.55
CA THR A 36 0.59 17.62 -9.74
C THR A 36 -0.48 18.37 -10.53
N VAL A 37 -1.48 17.65 -11.07
CA VAL A 37 -2.49 18.20 -11.98
C VAL A 37 -3.80 18.47 -11.26
N ASN A 38 -4.23 17.57 -10.38
CA ASN A 38 -5.56 17.63 -9.76
C ASN A 38 -5.52 18.06 -8.29
N VAL A 39 -4.34 18.09 -7.66
CA VAL A 39 -4.19 18.40 -6.23
C VAL A 39 -3.15 19.51 -6.05
N GLU A 40 -3.56 20.57 -5.34
CA GLU A 40 -2.63 21.63 -4.96
C GLU A 40 -1.52 21.11 -4.05
N GLU A 41 -0.31 21.63 -4.26
CA GLU A 41 0.90 21.20 -3.56
C GLU A 41 0.78 21.25 -2.03
N SER A 42 0.24 22.34 -1.49
CA SER A 42 0.04 22.49 -0.04
C SER A 42 -0.86 21.40 0.55
N ARG A 43 -1.91 21.00 -0.18
CA ARG A 43 -2.83 19.94 0.24
C ARG A 43 -2.21 18.57 0.05
N ARG A 44 -1.49 18.36 -1.05
CA ARG A 44 -0.74 17.13 -1.34
C ARG A 44 0.26 16.84 -0.22
N ASP A 45 1.04 17.84 0.18
CA ASP A 45 2.02 17.72 1.26
C ASP A 45 1.39 17.35 2.60
N VAL A 46 0.26 17.98 2.95
CA VAL A 46 -0.48 17.66 4.18
C VAL A 46 -0.96 16.22 4.17
N VAL A 47 -1.52 15.75 3.05
CA VAL A 47 -2.03 14.38 2.91
C VAL A 47 -0.88 13.38 2.97
N VAL A 48 0.20 13.60 2.22
CA VAL A 48 1.38 12.72 2.22
C VAL A 48 1.98 12.61 3.62
N LYS A 49 2.22 13.74 4.31
CA LYS A 49 2.74 13.73 5.69
C LYS A 49 1.80 13.00 6.66
N THR A 50 0.50 13.11 6.46
CA THR A 50 -0.49 12.41 7.29
C THR A 50 -0.42 10.91 7.04
N MET A 51 -0.35 10.47 5.79
CA MET A 51 -0.19 9.05 5.44
C MET A 51 1.13 8.48 5.97
N GLU A 52 2.23 9.23 5.90
CA GLU A 52 3.54 8.80 6.43
C GLU A 52 3.50 8.49 7.93
N LYS A 53 2.71 9.23 8.72
CA LYS A 53 2.53 8.96 10.16
C LYS A 53 1.93 7.58 10.43
N TYR A 54 1.07 7.08 9.55
CA TYR A 54 0.45 5.75 9.67
C TYR A 54 1.27 4.65 8.99
N ILE A 55 1.89 4.94 7.85
CA ILE A 55 2.72 3.98 7.11
C ILE A 55 4.00 3.63 7.90
N SER A 56 4.64 4.62 8.54
CA SER A 56 5.91 4.42 9.24
C SER A 56 5.87 3.33 10.34
N PRO A 57 4.92 3.35 11.30
CA PRO A 57 4.83 2.29 12.30
C PRO A 57 4.48 0.94 11.68
N LEU A 58 3.56 0.88 10.72
CA LEU A 58 3.21 -0.37 10.03
C LEU A 58 4.39 -0.98 9.26
N TRP A 59 5.22 -0.14 8.64
CA TRP A 59 6.45 -0.56 7.97
C TRP A 59 7.49 -1.10 8.94
N LYS A 60 7.64 -0.45 10.09
CA LYS A 60 8.50 -0.93 11.16
C LYS A 60 8.03 -2.30 11.68
N ASP A 61 6.75 -2.43 12.02
CA ASP A 61 6.16 -3.67 12.53
C ASP A 61 6.30 -4.83 11.52
N TYR A 62 6.10 -4.55 10.22
CA TYR A 62 6.29 -5.53 9.15
C TYR A 62 7.74 -6.06 9.07
N HIS A 63 8.74 -5.17 9.19
CA HIS A 63 10.16 -5.57 9.15
C HIS A 63 10.59 -6.28 10.44
N GLU A 64 10.11 -5.84 11.59
CA GLU A 64 10.39 -6.48 12.88
C GLU A 64 9.73 -7.87 12.98
N GLY A 65 8.51 -8.03 12.46
CA GLY A 65 7.83 -9.32 12.36
C GLY A 65 8.57 -10.30 11.46
N LYS A 66 9.07 -9.84 10.30
CA LYS A 66 9.92 -10.65 9.41
C LYS A 66 11.24 -11.06 10.04
N ASN A 67 11.89 -10.16 10.79
CA ASN A 67 13.14 -10.47 11.48
C ASN A 67 12.96 -11.43 12.65
N SER A 68 11.76 -11.48 13.25
CA SER A 68 11.42 -12.44 14.31
C SER A 68 11.17 -13.84 13.75
N GLN A 69 10.45 -13.96 12.63
CA GLN A 69 10.26 -15.26 11.95
C GLN A 69 11.56 -15.84 11.39
N ALA A 70 12.50 -15.01 10.92
CA ALA A 70 13.79 -15.46 10.40
C ALA A 70 14.80 -15.93 11.48
N LYS A 71 14.49 -15.76 12.77
CA LYS A 71 15.34 -16.19 13.89
C LYS A 71 14.87 -17.49 14.56
N GLU A 72 13.69 -17.99 14.17
CA GLU A 72 13.13 -19.26 14.66
C GLU A 72 13.34 -20.43 13.67
N GLU A 73 14.02 -20.19 12.53
CA GLU A 73 14.44 -21.21 11.55
C GLU A 73 15.92 -21.59 11.67
#